data_AF-A0A363RUW3-F1
#
_entry.id   AF-A0A363RUW3-F1
#
_cell.length_a   1.000
_cell.length_b   1.000
_cell.length_c   1.000
_cell.angle_alpha   90.00
_cell.angle_beta   90.00
_cell.angle_gamma   90.00
#
_symmetry.space_group_name_H-M   'P 1'
#
loop_
_entity.id
_entity.type
_entity.pdbx_description
1 polymer ?
#
loop_
_entity_poly.entity_id
_entity_poly.type
_entity_poly.pdbx_seq_one_letter_code
_entity_poly.pdbx_strand_id
1 'polypeptide(L)'
;MITGTSAWSGDFAESAISTDLKYADGKPYSDLPVFMICVDVTLSYPEGAVGYTTEAGGSALKGGSGAAGVAAINWLFDQYYATYFKSGSDAQKWAFQYAVWEIGNDYNGSAGSISATSGLSHPFDDGYKSAEPEFIAAYQAMYQAMTTTLPTLSGAYRSKTYTIDLFNSADPTYQSMVALVEKAPSSPVVTTPTPVPSLGVAGMVGLTGMLSLFAVGGLSRKRQLKKMS
;
A
#
# COMPACT_ATOMS: atom_id res chain seq x y z
N MET A 1 5.49 -22.87 -3.05
CA MET A 1 5.01 -23.03 -1.67
C MET A 1 6.18 -22.81 -0.73
N ILE A 2 5.95 -22.10 0.37
CA ILE A 2 6.86 -22.00 1.51
C ILE A 2 6.25 -22.77 2.67
N THR A 3 7.07 -23.50 3.42
CA THR A 3 6.63 -24.24 4.61
C THR A 3 7.62 -24.02 5.75
N GLY A 4 7.13 -24.09 6.99
CA GLY A 4 7.95 -24.01 8.19
C GLY A 4 7.07 -24.00 9.44
N THR A 5 7.58 -23.41 10.51
CA THR A 5 6.86 -23.24 11.76
C THR A 5 6.56 -21.77 12.03
N SER A 6 5.35 -21.46 12.47
CA SER A 6 4.98 -20.17 13.06
C SER A 6 4.87 -20.35 14.56
N ALA A 7 5.57 -19.50 15.30
CA ALA A 7 5.38 -19.37 16.74
C ALA A 7 4.75 -18.00 17.03
N TRP A 8 3.82 -17.95 17.98
CA TRP A 8 3.29 -16.68 18.46
C TRP A 8 4.43 -15.77 18.89
N SER A 9 4.42 -14.53 18.42
CA SER A 9 5.54 -13.59 18.60
C SER A 9 5.73 -13.16 20.05
N GLY A 10 4.72 -13.31 20.91
CA GLY A 10 4.73 -12.70 22.24
C GLY A 10 4.43 -11.21 22.22
N ASP A 11 4.37 -10.59 21.04
CA ASP A 11 4.38 -9.14 20.90
C ASP A 11 3.01 -8.48 21.05
N PHE A 12 1.94 -9.25 21.26
CA PHE A 12 0.56 -8.79 21.12
C PHE A 12 0.26 -8.32 19.67
N ALA A 13 -1.03 -8.30 19.30
CA ALA A 13 -1.50 -8.28 17.90
C ALA A 13 -1.21 -9.60 17.14
N GLU A 14 -2.08 -9.97 16.20
CA GLU A 14 -2.12 -11.29 15.55
C GLU A 14 -0.90 -11.55 14.65
N SER A 15 0.23 -11.81 15.28
CA SER A 15 1.53 -11.91 14.65
C SER A 15 2.31 -13.14 15.11
N ALA A 16 3.22 -13.58 14.26
CA ALA A 16 4.06 -14.74 14.47
C ALA A 16 5.50 -14.42 14.08
N ILE A 17 6.42 -15.25 14.55
CA ILE A 17 7.80 -15.27 14.08
C ILE A 17 8.10 -16.67 13.54
N SER A 18 8.79 -16.72 12.41
CA SER A 18 9.37 -17.96 11.89
C SER A 18 10.86 -17.80 11.63
N THR A 19 11.63 -18.84 11.93
CA THR A 19 13.08 -18.89 11.70
C THR A 19 13.47 -20.00 10.72
N ASP A 20 12.51 -20.78 10.24
CA ASP A 20 12.75 -22.00 9.47
C ASP A 20 11.88 -22.14 8.21
N LEU A 21 11.23 -21.04 7.76
CA LEU A 21 10.55 -21.01 6.46
C LEU A 21 11.49 -21.41 5.33
N LYS A 22 11.04 -22.34 4.49
CA LYS A 22 11.79 -22.87 3.34
C LYS A 22 10.92 -22.92 2.09
N TYR A 23 11.54 -22.70 0.94
CA TYR A 23 10.96 -23.00 -0.35
C TYR A 23 10.85 -24.52 -0.57
N ALA A 24 10.05 -24.92 -1.56
CA ALA A 24 9.86 -26.33 -1.92
C ALA A 24 11.16 -27.06 -2.32
N ASP A 25 12.18 -26.33 -2.77
CA ASP A 25 13.51 -26.88 -3.08
C ASP A 25 14.42 -27.05 -1.85
N GLY A 26 13.89 -26.77 -0.65
CA GLY A 26 14.58 -26.89 0.63
C GLY A 26 15.45 -25.68 0.98
N LYS A 27 15.58 -24.67 0.11
CA LYS A 27 16.34 -23.47 0.44
C LYS A 27 15.61 -22.64 1.50
N PRO A 28 16.33 -22.02 2.45
CA PRO A 28 15.76 -21.05 3.37
C PRO A 28 15.08 -19.91 2.61
N TYR A 29 13.90 -19.50 3.07
CA TYR A 29 13.23 -18.31 2.55
C TYR A 29 14.00 -17.04 2.88
N SER A 30 14.50 -16.96 4.11
CA SER A 30 15.28 -15.83 4.63
C SER A 30 16.42 -16.35 5.52
N ASP A 31 17.51 -15.60 5.54
CA ASP A 31 18.64 -15.74 6.46
C ASP A 31 18.38 -15.05 7.82
N LEU A 32 17.39 -14.17 7.88
CA LEU A 32 16.89 -13.53 9.10
C LEU A 32 15.50 -14.07 9.49
N PRO A 33 15.11 -13.94 10.77
CA PRO A 33 13.74 -14.22 11.20
C PRO A 33 12.71 -13.47 10.34
N VAL A 34 11.61 -14.14 10.06
CA VAL A 34 10.47 -13.62 9.30
C VAL A 34 9.38 -13.29 10.29
N PHE A 35 9.05 -12.01 10.41
CA PHE A 35 7.89 -11.55 11.16
C PHE A 35 6.67 -11.69 10.25
N MET A 36 5.64 -12.36 10.74
CA MET A 36 4.42 -12.61 9.98
C MET A 36 3.26 -11.91 10.69
N ILE A 37 2.55 -11.02 10.00
CA ILE A 37 1.42 -10.26 10.56
C ILE A 37 0.16 -10.60 9.77
N CYS A 38 -0.89 -11.00 10.48
CA CYS A 38 -2.19 -11.34 9.93
C CYS A 38 -2.80 -10.20 9.10
N VAL A 39 -3.39 -10.50 7.94
CA VAL A 39 -4.07 -9.50 7.08
C VAL A 39 -5.58 -9.68 6.99
N ASP A 40 -6.15 -10.73 7.59
CA ASP A 40 -7.54 -11.13 7.34
C ASP A 40 -8.30 -11.37 8.64
N VAL A 41 -8.91 -10.33 9.19
CA VAL A 41 -9.61 -10.37 10.49
C VAL A 41 -10.72 -11.43 10.57
N THR A 42 -11.17 -11.98 9.44
CA THR A 42 -12.29 -12.94 9.40
C THR A 42 -11.88 -14.41 9.56
N LEU A 43 -10.59 -14.73 9.52
CA LEU A 43 -10.08 -16.11 9.64
C LEU A 43 -9.26 -16.31 10.91
N SER A 44 -8.96 -17.57 11.23
CA SER A 44 -8.18 -17.91 12.43
C SER A 44 -6.70 -17.61 12.24
N TYR A 45 -6.02 -17.29 13.34
CA TYR A 45 -4.57 -17.13 13.35
C TYR A 45 -3.85 -18.46 13.04
N PRO A 46 -2.82 -18.47 12.17
CA PRO A 46 -2.03 -19.67 11.89
C PRO A 46 -0.98 -19.97 12.98
N GLU A 47 -1.14 -21.07 13.71
CA GLU A 47 -0.19 -21.53 14.74
C GLU A 47 0.44 -22.89 14.39
N GLY A 48 1.75 -23.03 14.66
CA GLY A 48 2.46 -24.30 14.54
C GLY A 48 3.00 -24.56 13.13
N ALA A 49 2.79 -25.76 12.60
CA ALA A 49 3.26 -26.11 11.27
C ALA A 49 2.40 -25.39 10.21
N VAL A 50 3.05 -24.58 9.37
CA VAL A 50 2.37 -23.72 8.40
C VAL A 50 2.87 -23.96 6.98
N GLY A 51 1.98 -23.77 6.03
CA GLY A 51 2.27 -23.76 4.60
C GLY A 51 1.65 -22.53 3.95
N TYR A 52 2.38 -21.90 3.05
CA TYR A 52 1.96 -20.69 2.35
C TYR A 52 2.19 -20.79 0.84
N THR A 53 1.27 -20.27 0.04
CA THR A 53 1.58 -19.98 -1.37
C THR A 53 2.42 -18.71 -1.43
N THR A 54 3.59 -18.81 -2.07
CA THR A 54 4.53 -17.71 -2.22
C THR A 54 3.98 -16.64 -3.15
N GLU A 55 4.39 -15.39 -2.95
CA GLU A 55 4.15 -14.28 -3.89
C GLU A 55 2.66 -14.06 -4.20
N ALA A 56 1.77 -14.31 -3.23
CA ALA A 56 0.34 -14.11 -3.41
C ALA A 56 0.02 -12.66 -3.81
N GLY A 57 0.85 -11.71 -3.35
CA GLY A 57 0.71 -10.30 -3.68
C GLY A 57 -0.70 -9.82 -3.35
N GLY A 58 -1.35 -9.15 -4.30
CA GLY A 58 -2.69 -8.61 -4.10
C GLY A 58 -3.78 -9.67 -3.87
N SER A 59 -3.55 -10.93 -4.25
CA SER A 59 -4.53 -12.02 -4.02
C SER A 59 -4.66 -12.42 -2.55
N ALA A 60 -3.74 -11.96 -1.69
CA ALA A 60 -3.85 -12.13 -0.25
C ALA A 60 -4.76 -11.10 0.43
N LEU A 61 -5.23 -10.10 -0.31
CA LEU A 61 -6.03 -9.00 0.21
C LEU A 61 -7.48 -9.16 -0.25
N LYS A 62 -8.39 -9.36 0.70
CA LYS A 62 -9.83 -9.52 0.46
C LYS A 62 -10.51 -8.25 -0.02
N GLY A 63 -9.96 -7.08 0.30
CA GLY A 63 -10.47 -5.78 -0.20
C GLY A 63 -10.41 -5.62 -1.72
N GLY A 64 -9.72 -6.53 -2.43
CA GLY A 64 -9.70 -6.55 -3.90
C GLY A 64 -8.86 -5.44 -4.54
N SER A 65 -8.01 -4.77 -3.75
CA SER A 65 -7.16 -3.65 -4.19
C SER A 65 -5.99 -4.04 -5.09
N GLY A 66 -5.69 -5.34 -5.25
CA GLY A 66 -4.63 -5.81 -6.14
C GLY A 66 -3.28 -5.15 -5.86
N ALA A 67 -2.64 -4.60 -6.89
CA ALA A 67 -1.34 -3.93 -6.75
C ALA A 67 -1.37 -2.69 -5.84
N ALA A 68 -2.50 -1.97 -5.77
CA ALA A 68 -2.65 -0.82 -4.89
C ALA A 68 -2.61 -1.24 -3.41
N GLY A 69 -3.21 -2.40 -3.07
CA GLY A 69 -3.15 -2.96 -1.72
C GLY A 69 -1.74 -3.42 -1.34
N VAL A 70 -1.02 -4.07 -2.26
CA VAL A 70 0.39 -4.45 -2.03
C VAL A 70 1.25 -3.22 -1.75
N ALA A 71 1.07 -2.16 -2.52
CA ALA A 71 1.74 -0.88 -2.31
C ALA A 71 1.36 -0.26 -0.96
N ALA A 72 0.08 -0.30 -0.58
CA ALA A 72 -0.42 0.22 0.69
C ALA A 72 0.20 -0.51 1.89
N ILE A 73 0.26 -1.84 1.89
CA ILE A 73 0.95 -2.63 2.92
C ILE A 73 2.43 -2.25 2.98
N ASN A 74 3.11 -2.20 1.84
CA ASN A 74 4.52 -1.81 1.81
C ASN A 74 4.74 -0.42 2.42
N TRP A 75 3.87 0.54 2.08
CA TRP A 75 3.96 1.91 2.60
C TRP A 75 3.68 1.96 4.10
N LEU A 76 2.61 1.31 4.58
CA LEU A 76 2.23 1.29 5.99
C LEU A 76 3.40 0.77 6.85
N PHE A 77 4.02 -0.32 6.43
CA PHE A 77 5.15 -0.90 7.14
C PHE A 77 6.41 -0.03 7.05
N ASP A 78 6.74 0.52 5.88
CA ASP A 78 7.90 1.42 5.72
C ASP A 78 7.80 2.65 6.62
N GLN A 79 6.59 3.19 6.80
CA GLN A 79 6.36 4.40 7.59
C GLN A 79 6.16 4.13 9.10
N TYR A 80 5.49 3.05 9.47
CA TYR A 80 4.93 2.91 10.83
C TYR A 80 5.34 1.64 11.58
N TYR A 81 5.88 0.61 10.91
CA TYR A 81 6.26 -0.64 11.58
C TYR A 81 7.25 -0.40 12.73
N ALA A 82 8.32 0.35 12.48
CA ALA A 82 9.33 0.63 13.50
C ALA A 82 8.73 1.30 14.74
N THR A 83 7.96 2.37 14.52
CA THR A 83 7.44 3.23 15.59
C THR A 83 6.31 2.58 16.37
N TYR A 84 5.32 1.98 15.69
CA TYR A 84 4.08 1.52 16.34
C TYR A 84 4.03 0.01 16.58
N PHE A 85 4.72 -0.79 15.76
CA PHE A 85 4.74 -2.24 15.95
C PHE A 85 5.98 -2.70 16.73
N LYS A 86 7.18 -2.37 16.25
CA LYS A 86 8.42 -2.88 16.83
C LYS A 86 8.76 -2.29 18.20
N SER A 87 8.66 -0.96 18.34
CA SER A 87 8.97 -0.26 19.60
C SER A 87 7.75 0.32 20.31
N GLY A 88 6.56 0.10 19.77
CA GLY A 88 5.32 0.67 20.31
C GLY A 88 4.84 -0.04 21.58
N SER A 89 3.94 0.63 22.31
CA SER A 89 3.17 0.00 23.38
C SER A 89 2.19 -1.03 22.82
N ASP A 90 1.64 -1.90 23.69
CA ASP A 90 0.66 -2.91 23.27
C ASP A 90 -0.54 -2.27 22.54
N ALA A 91 -1.01 -1.11 23.03
CA ALA A 91 -2.07 -0.33 22.39
C ALA A 91 -1.69 0.14 20.97
N GLN A 92 -0.45 0.60 20.78
CA GLN A 92 0.04 1.03 19.47
C GLN A 92 0.22 -0.14 18.50
N LYS A 93 0.66 -1.30 18.99
CA LYS A 93 0.77 -2.52 18.20
C LYS A 93 -0.58 -2.99 17.68
N TRP A 94 -1.61 -2.94 18.54
CA TRP A 94 -2.99 -3.20 18.10
C TRP A 94 -3.47 -2.17 17.08
N ALA A 95 -3.23 -0.88 17.30
CA ALA A 95 -3.58 0.14 16.31
C ALA A 95 -2.93 -0.14 14.93
N PHE A 96 -1.69 -0.62 14.92
CA PHE A 96 -0.99 -1.01 13.69
C PHE A 96 -1.65 -2.22 13.02
N GLN A 97 -1.96 -3.27 13.77
CA GLN A 97 -2.68 -4.46 13.26
C GLN A 97 -4.04 -4.10 12.66
N TYR A 98 -4.76 -3.19 13.29
CA TYR A 98 -6.03 -2.67 12.80
C TYR A 98 -5.86 -1.94 11.45
N ALA A 99 -4.80 -1.15 11.29
CA ALA A 99 -4.47 -0.54 10.00
C ALA A 99 -4.09 -1.59 8.93
N VAL A 100 -3.42 -2.68 9.31
CA VAL A 100 -3.13 -3.81 8.41
C VAL A 100 -4.42 -4.49 7.96
N TRP A 101 -5.36 -4.75 8.87
CA TRP A 101 -6.65 -5.35 8.54
C TRP A 101 -7.52 -4.45 7.67
N GLU A 102 -7.48 -3.14 7.87
CA GLU A 102 -8.18 -2.17 7.03
C GLU A 102 -7.73 -2.29 5.57
N ILE A 103 -6.42 -2.38 5.34
CA ILE A 103 -5.87 -2.56 4.00
C ILE A 103 -6.20 -3.97 3.46
N GLY A 104 -6.12 -4.98 4.33
CA GLY A 104 -6.33 -6.38 3.96
C GLY A 104 -7.78 -6.71 3.60
N ASN A 105 -8.76 -6.15 4.31
CA ASN A 105 -10.16 -6.56 4.22
C ASN A 105 -11.04 -5.54 3.51
N ASP A 106 -10.78 -4.24 3.70
CA ASP A 106 -11.71 -3.19 3.30
C ASP A 106 -11.18 -2.34 2.13
N TYR A 107 -9.87 -2.08 2.07
CA TYR A 107 -9.29 -1.24 1.03
C TYR A 107 -9.39 -1.86 -0.37
N ASN A 108 -10.09 -1.15 -1.27
CA ASN A 108 -10.30 -1.55 -2.66
C ASN A 108 -9.55 -0.67 -3.70
N GLY A 109 -8.64 0.18 -3.24
CA GLY A 109 -7.93 1.14 -4.10
C GLY A 109 -8.46 2.58 -4.03
N SER A 110 -9.51 2.83 -3.25
CA SER A 110 -10.11 4.16 -3.04
C SER A 110 -10.04 4.58 -1.57
N ALA A 111 -9.78 5.86 -1.30
CA ALA A 111 -9.87 6.40 0.08
C ALA A 111 -11.22 6.12 0.73
N GLY A 112 -12.31 6.17 -0.04
CA GLY A 112 -13.66 5.95 0.49
C GLY A 112 -13.96 4.52 0.94
N SER A 113 -13.06 3.57 0.66
CA SER A 113 -13.17 2.19 1.14
C SER A 113 -12.55 1.97 2.53
N ILE A 114 -11.79 2.96 3.02
CA ILE A 114 -11.21 2.96 4.36
C ILE A 114 -12.14 3.78 5.26
N SER A 115 -12.56 3.21 6.38
CA SER A 115 -13.48 3.85 7.31
C SER A 115 -13.19 3.48 8.75
N ALA A 116 -12.97 4.50 9.58
CA ALA A 116 -12.75 4.30 11.01
C ALA A 116 -13.98 3.73 11.73
N THR A 117 -15.16 3.74 11.11
CA THR A 117 -16.45 3.42 11.76
C THR A 117 -17.26 2.34 11.05
N SER A 118 -16.75 1.81 9.94
CA SER A 118 -17.43 0.79 9.15
C SER A 118 -16.39 -0.07 8.43
N GLY A 119 -16.71 -1.33 8.16
CA GLY A 119 -15.78 -2.25 7.50
C GLY A 119 -15.77 -3.57 8.25
N LEU A 120 -14.79 -4.40 7.96
CA LEU A 120 -14.53 -5.62 8.71
C LEU A 120 -13.49 -5.36 9.81
N SER A 121 -12.55 -4.46 9.58
CA SER A 121 -11.48 -4.15 10.51
C SER A 121 -11.82 -3.10 11.55
N HIS A 122 -13.02 -2.52 11.62
CA HIS A 122 -13.23 -1.32 12.45
C HIS A 122 -12.99 -1.61 13.96
N PRO A 123 -12.18 -0.81 14.67
CA PRO A 123 -11.75 -1.09 16.04
C PRO A 123 -12.79 -0.91 17.14
N PHE A 124 -13.96 -0.40 16.79
CA PHE A 124 -14.96 0.01 17.78
C PHE A 124 -15.74 -1.15 18.41
N ASP A 125 -15.64 -2.36 17.87
CA ASP A 125 -16.37 -3.54 18.38
C ASP A 125 -15.55 -4.44 19.33
N ASP A 126 -14.25 -4.19 19.51
CA ASP A 126 -13.30 -5.11 20.19
C ASP A 126 -12.98 -4.77 21.67
N GLY A 127 -13.67 -3.80 22.28
CA GLY A 127 -13.62 -3.55 23.72
C GLY A 127 -12.44 -2.72 24.25
N TYR A 128 -11.78 -3.19 25.33
CA TYR A 128 -10.94 -2.38 26.24
C TYR A 128 -9.76 -1.66 25.57
N LYS A 129 -9.13 -2.27 24.56
CA LYS A 129 -7.89 -1.75 23.97
C LYS A 129 -8.12 -0.57 23.02
N SER A 130 -9.24 -0.56 22.29
CA SER A 130 -9.57 0.55 21.38
C SER A 130 -10.02 1.82 22.12
N ALA A 131 -10.27 1.72 23.43
CA ALA A 131 -10.53 2.85 24.31
C ALA A 131 -9.25 3.49 24.88
N GLU A 132 -8.08 2.86 24.73
CA GLU A 132 -6.83 3.41 25.26
C GLU A 132 -6.39 4.66 24.46
N PRO A 133 -5.97 5.74 25.12
CA PRO A 133 -5.58 6.98 24.43
C PRO A 133 -4.45 6.77 23.41
N GLU A 134 -3.50 5.89 23.71
CA GLU A 134 -2.37 5.56 22.82
C GLU A 134 -2.82 4.82 21.56
N PHE A 135 -3.79 3.90 21.69
CA PHE A 135 -4.42 3.25 20.55
C PHE A 135 -5.10 4.28 19.66
N ILE A 136 -5.98 5.11 20.26
CA ILE A 136 -6.78 6.11 19.54
C ILE A 136 -5.87 7.06 18.78
N ALA A 137 -4.82 7.58 19.44
CA ALA A 137 -3.88 8.50 18.83
C ALA A 137 -3.11 7.85 17.65
N ALA A 138 -2.59 6.64 17.83
CA ALA A 138 -1.85 5.94 16.78
C ALA A 138 -2.75 5.57 15.59
N TYR A 139 -3.94 5.02 15.85
CA TYR A 139 -4.89 4.65 14.82
C TYR A 139 -5.38 5.86 14.04
N GLN A 140 -5.72 6.98 14.70
CA GLN A 140 -6.11 8.21 14.01
C GLN A 140 -4.99 8.77 13.13
N ALA A 141 -3.74 8.74 13.61
CA ALA A 141 -2.60 9.20 12.83
C ALA A 141 -2.39 8.34 11.56
N MET A 142 -2.43 7.01 11.69
CA MET A 142 -2.32 6.10 10.54
C MET A 142 -3.51 6.24 9.60
N TYR A 143 -4.74 6.31 10.13
CA TYR A 143 -5.96 6.46 9.35
C TYR A 143 -5.95 7.74 8.50
N GLN A 144 -5.58 8.88 9.10
CA GLN A 144 -5.44 10.14 8.36
C GLN A 144 -4.37 10.05 7.27
N ALA A 145 -3.23 9.43 7.59
CA ALA A 145 -2.14 9.27 6.63
C ALA A 145 -2.52 8.32 5.48
N MET A 146 -3.23 7.23 5.76
CA MET A 146 -3.72 6.27 4.77
C MET A 146 -4.73 6.93 3.81
N THR A 147 -5.76 7.58 4.35
CA THR A 147 -6.79 8.26 3.54
C THR A 147 -6.22 9.39 2.67
N THR A 148 -5.14 10.03 3.11
CA THR A 148 -4.43 11.06 2.35
C THR A 148 -3.50 10.48 1.27
N THR A 149 -2.74 9.44 1.62
CA THR A 149 -1.61 8.98 0.80
C THR A 149 -2.02 7.91 -0.21
N LEU A 150 -2.76 6.89 0.23
CA LEU A 150 -3.04 5.69 -0.56
C LEU A 150 -3.70 5.96 -1.92
N PRO A 151 -4.62 6.94 -2.07
CA PRO A 151 -5.24 7.24 -3.37
C PRO A 151 -4.27 7.68 -4.46
N THR A 152 -3.12 8.23 -4.08
CA THR A 152 -2.09 8.74 -5.01
C THR A 152 -0.81 7.91 -4.99
N LEU A 153 -0.75 6.90 -4.12
CA LEU A 153 0.39 6.02 -4.00
C LEU A 153 0.52 5.17 -5.28
N SER A 154 1.71 5.16 -5.87
CA SER A 154 1.98 4.27 -7.01
C SER A 154 1.76 2.81 -6.62
N GLY A 155 0.98 2.06 -7.40
CA GLY A 155 0.80 0.61 -7.19
C GLY A 155 2.11 -0.19 -7.32
N ALA A 156 3.16 0.42 -7.85
CA ALA A 156 4.50 -0.14 -7.91
C ALA A 156 5.37 0.20 -6.69
N TYR A 157 4.87 0.97 -5.72
CA TYR A 157 5.60 1.30 -4.51
C TYR A 157 5.97 0.03 -3.74
N ARG A 158 7.23 -0.05 -3.31
CA ARG A 158 7.76 -1.11 -2.44
C ARG A 158 8.61 -0.46 -1.35
N SER A 159 8.61 -1.06 -0.16
CA SER A 159 9.40 -0.57 0.97
C SER A 159 10.88 -0.53 0.59
N LYS A 160 11.58 0.50 1.08
CA LYS A 160 13.04 0.63 0.92
C LYS A 160 13.79 0.10 2.14
N THR A 161 13.07 -0.08 3.24
CA THR A 161 13.63 -0.45 4.55
C THR A 161 13.50 -1.96 4.81
N TYR A 162 12.39 -2.55 4.36
CA TYR A 162 12.01 -3.92 4.66
C TYR A 162 11.74 -4.71 3.38
N THR A 163 12.01 -6.02 3.44
CA THR A 163 11.55 -6.96 2.42
C THR A 163 10.18 -7.44 2.87
N ILE A 164 9.16 -7.16 2.06
CA ILE A 164 7.76 -7.40 2.41
C ILE A 164 7.10 -8.22 1.31
N ASP A 165 6.67 -9.41 1.66
CA ASP A 165 5.86 -10.28 0.82
C ASP A 165 4.48 -10.53 1.43
N LEU A 166 3.53 -10.94 0.60
CA LEU A 166 2.21 -11.36 1.03
C LEU A 166 2.04 -12.84 0.74
N PHE A 167 1.61 -13.57 1.76
CA PHE A 167 1.44 -15.02 1.74
C PHE A 167 -0.04 -15.35 1.89
N ASN A 168 -0.56 -16.24 1.04
CA ASN A 168 -1.82 -16.92 1.35
C ASN A 168 -1.50 -18.19 2.14
N SER A 169 -2.25 -18.41 3.22
CA SER A 169 -2.24 -19.71 3.89
C SER A 169 -2.65 -20.79 2.89
N ALA A 170 -1.93 -21.92 2.91
CA ALA A 170 -2.30 -23.10 2.15
C ALA A 170 -3.57 -23.77 2.74
N ASP A 171 -3.82 -23.55 4.03
CA ASP A 171 -5.07 -23.94 4.69
C ASP A 171 -6.04 -22.74 4.69
N PRO A 172 -7.20 -22.84 4.01
CA PRO A 172 -8.13 -21.73 3.86
C PRO A 172 -8.85 -21.34 5.16
N THR A 173 -8.70 -22.08 6.27
CA THR A 173 -9.26 -21.67 7.56
C THR A 173 -8.37 -20.67 8.30
N TYR A 174 -7.12 -20.51 7.87
CA TYR A 174 -6.18 -19.57 8.47
C TYR A 174 -5.95 -18.33 7.62
N GLN A 175 -5.60 -17.25 8.31
CA GLN A 175 -5.32 -15.97 7.71
C GLN A 175 -4.14 -16.00 6.74
N SER A 176 -4.25 -15.17 5.71
CA SER A 176 -3.10 -14.71 4.94
C SER A 176 -2.22 -13.80 5.80
N MET A 177 -0.94 -13.71 5.46
CA MET A 177 0.07 -13.01 6.27
C MET A 177 0.86 -12.02 5.43
N VAL A 178 1.21 -10.87 6.00
CA VAL A 178 2.37 -10.08 5.57
C VAL A 178 3.61 -10.76 6.15
N ALA A 179 4.53 -11.19 5.28
CA ALA A 179 5.85 -11.65 5.67
C ALA A 179 6.85 -10.50 5.57
N LEU A 180 7.37 -10.06 6.71
CA LEU A 180 8.36 -9.01 6.83
C LEU A 180 9.71 -9.61 7.22
N VAL A 181 10.74 -9.27 6.45
CA VAL A 181 12.13 -9.45 6.84
C VAL A 181 12.75 -8.08 7.08
N GLU A 182 13.39 -7.90 8.24
CA GLU A 182 14.05 -6.66 8.65
C GLU A 182 15.37 -6.41 7.91
N LYS A 183 15.31 -6.40 6.58
CA LYS A 183 16.40 -6.04 5.69
C LYS A 183 15.84 -5.32 4.47
N ALA A 184 16.61 -4.38 3.93
CA ALA A 184 16.27 -3.75 2.66
C ALA A 184 16.16 -4.81 1.55
N PRO A 185 15.23 -4.65 0.59
CA PRO A 185 15.08 -5.58 -0.52
C PRO A 185 16.39 -5.66 -1.34
N SER A 186 16.74 -6.87 -1.79
CA SER A 186 18.04 -7.18 -2.41
C SER A 186 18.28 -6.53 -3.79
N SER A 187 17.33 -5.78 -4.33
CA SER A 187 17.48 -4.84 -5.45
C SER A 187 16.28 -3.90 -5.50
N PRO A 188 16.42 -2.64 -5.97
CA PRO A 188 15.26 -1.83 -6.27
C PRO A 188 14.44 -2.54 -7.34
N VAL A 189 13.16 -2.79 -7.08
CA VAL A 189 12.23 -3.26 -8.11
C VAL A 189 12.28 -2.22 -9.23
N VAL A 190 12.96 -2.57 -10.33
CA VAL A 190 13.01 -1.73 -11.52
C VAL A 190 11.59 -1.73 -12.07
N THR A 191 10.86 -0.64 -11.83
CA THR A 191 9.68 -0.31 -12.61
C THR A 191 10.17 -0.10 -14.03
N THR A 192 10.03 -1.11 -14.89
CA THR A 192 10.10 -0.87 -16.31
C THR A 192 9.02 0.16 -16.62
N PRO A 193 9.36 1.35 -17.16
CA PRO A 193 8.33 2.29 -17.56
C PRO A 193 7.50 1.58 -18.63
N THR A 194 6.22 1.37 -18.34
CA THR A 194 5.26 0.97 -19.37
C THR A 194 5.39 2.02 -20.48
N PRO A 195 5.74 1.65 -21.72
CA PRO A 195 5.74 2.62 -22.80
C PRO A 195 4.33 3.22 -22.87
N VAL A 196 4.23 4.51 -22.59
CA VAL A 196 3.05 5.28 -22.97
C VAL A 196 2.88 5.01 -24.47
N PRO A 197 1.70 4.59 -24.95
CA PRO A 197 1.46 4.53 -26.37
C PRO A 197 1.82 5.90 -26.93
N SER A 198 2.91 5.98 -27.69
CA SER A 198 3.17 7.18 -28.44
C SER A 198 1.91 7.37 -29.28
N LEU A 199 1.26 8.52 -29.14
CA LEU A 199 0.33 8.97 -30.14
C LEU A 199 1.13 8.94 -31.44
N GLY A 200 0.89 7.90 -32.24
CA GLY A 200 1.41 7.81 -33.59
C GLY A 200 1.10 9.14 -34.29
N VAL A 201 1.94 9.46 -35.26
CA VAL A 201 2.03 10.72 -36.02
C VAL A 201 0.77 10.99 -36.87
N ALA A 202 -0.43 10.69 -36.39
CA ALA A 202 -1.72 10.84 -37.05
C ALA A 202 -2.68 11.81 -36.31
N GLY A 203 -2.22 12.52 -35.27
CA GLY A 203 -3.07 13.42 -34.46
C GLY A 203 -2.83 14.93 -34.61
N MET A 204 -1.87 15.38 -35.44
CA MET A 204 -1.66 16.82 -35.71
C MET A 204 -2.05 17.18 -37.15
N VAL A 205 -3.32 16.96 -37.49
CA VAL A 205 -3.95 17.67 -38.61
C VAL A 205 -5.04 18.53 -38.01
N GLY A 206 -4.77 19.83 -37.89
CA GLY A 206 -5.80 20.83 -37.67
C GLY A 206 -5.57 21.79 -36.52
N LEU A 207 -4.49 22.60 -36.55
CA LEU A 207 -4.58 24.04 -36.28
C LEU A 207 -3.27 24.78 -36.60
N THR A 208 -2.89 24.85 -37.88
CA THR A 208 -1.84 25.79 -38.31
C THR A 208 -2.27 26.49 -39.60
N GLY A 209 -3.35 27.26 -39.48
CA GLY A 209 -3.80 28.19 -40.51
C GLY A 209 -3.11 29.54 -40.35
N MET A 210 -2.01 29.70 -41.09
CA MET A 210 -1.46 30.96 -41.61
C MET A 210 -1.05 32.07 -40.63
N LEU A 211 0.25 32.07 -40.31
CA LEU A 211 1.02 33.29 -40.05
C LEU A 211 2.11 33.39 -41.13
N SER A 212 1.86 34.23 -42.14
CA SER A 212 2.88 34.72 -43.08
C SER A 212 2.49 36.13 -43.51
N LEU A 213 3.12 37.14 -42.90
CA LEU A 213 4.21 37.93 -43.48
C LEU A 213 3.79 38.78 -44.68
N PHE A 214 3.55 40.07 -44.43
CA PHE A 214 4.10 41.13 -45.27
C PHE A 214 4.51 42.30 -44.38
N ALA A 215 5.81 42.57 -44.38
CA ALA A 215 6.38 43.83 -43.96
C ALA A 215 6.17 44.90 -45.06
N VAL A 216 6.57 46.12 -44.72
CA VAL A 216 6.85 47.29 -45.58
C VAL A 216 5.77 48.37 -45.60
N GLY A 217 6.20 49.57 -45.20
CA GLY A 217 5.81 50.79 -45.91
C GLY A 217 5.20 51.86 -45.03
N GLY A 218 5.96 52.91 -44.78
CA GLY A 218 5.47 54.09 -44.08
C GLY A 218 4.54 54.97 -44.90
N LEU A 219 4.39 56.19 -44.37
CA LEU A 219 3.69 57.38 -44.89
C LEU A 219 2.24 57.61 -44.44
N SER A 220 2.14 58.49 -43.45
CA SER A 220 1.71 59.89 -43.63
C SER A 220 0.25 60.17 -44.02
N ARG A 221 -0.31 61.07 -43.17
CA ARG A 221 -1.20 62.19 -43.48
C ARG A 221 -2.72 62.00 -43.36
N LYS A 222 -3.24 62.96 -42.58
CA LYS A 222 -4.45 63.79 -42.78
C LYS A 222 -5.75 63.23 -42.16
N ARG A 223 -6.29 63.93 -41.14
CA ARG A 223 -7.39 64.95 -41.22
C ARG A 223 -8.73 64.23 -41.50
N GLN A 224 -9.86 64.42 -40.82
CA GLN A 224 -10.50 65.46 -40.01
C GLN A 224 -11.63 64.75 -39.21
N LEU A 225 -11.99 65.12 -37.98
CA LEU A 225 -12.84 66.26 -37.55
C LEU A 225 -14.30 66.18 -38.05
N LYS A 226 -15.24 65.84 -37.14
CA LYS A 226 -16.65 66.30 -36.96
C LYS A 226 -17.49 65.17 -36.36
N LYS A 227 -18.05 65.27 -35.14
CA LYS A 227 -19.11 66.14 -34.57
C LYS A 227 -20.48 65.46 -34.57
N MET A 228 -21.05 65.42 -33.36
CA MET A 228 -22.47 65.59 -32.99
C MET A 228 -23.39 64.40 -33.34
N SER A 229 -24.34 64.02 -32.49
CA SER A 229 -25.00 64.73 -31.39
C SER A 229 -25.00 63.93 -30.08
#